data_AF-A0A0G1JBB8-F1
#
_entry.id   AF-A0A0G1JBB8-F1
#
_cell.length_a   1.000
_cell.length_b   1.000
_cell.length_c   1.000
_cell.angle_alpha   90.00
_cell.angle_beta   90.00
_cell.angle_gamma   90.00
#
_symmetry.space_group_name_H-M   'P 1'
#
loop_
_entity.id
_entity.type
_entity.pdbx_description
1 polymer ?
#
loop_
_entity_poly.entity_id
_entity_poly.type
_entity_poly.pdbx_seq_one_letter_code
_entity_poly.pdbx_strand_id
1 'polypeptide(L)'
;MKRLYFGSPISIYGSELDLKLTGIIEREFRDWEIENPNQQKHKDGYQLWKRNTGRGMDYYFREVLPKCDGGIFLPFRDGKWGVGVFGECEFLRKDAKPVWEITHNGVVSLVIFWETVKKRALSVEETRARVYGADGKVLVY
;
A
#
# COMPACT_ATOMS: atom_id res chain seq x y z
N MET A 1 11.39 -16.81 6.38
CA MET A 1 11.76 -15.59 5.63
C MET A 1 10.71 -14.55 5.94
N LYS A 2 11.11 -13.30 6.22
CA LYS A 2 10.17 -12.23 6.58
C LYS A 2 9.47 -11.69 5.33
N ARG A 3 8.22 -11.27 5.44
CA ARG A 3 7.47 -10.66 4.33
C ARG A 3 7.18 -9.19 4.57
N LEU A 4 7.50 -8.34 3.59
CA LEU A 4 7.27 -6.90 3.64
C LEU A 4 6.17 -6.53 2.65
N TYR A 5 5.03 -6.04 3.15
CA TYR A 5 3.95 -5.56 2.28
C TYR A 5 4.30 -4.20 1.68
N PHE A 6 4.21 -4.04 0.36
CA PHE A 6 4.39 -2.74 -0.31
C PHE A 6 3.04 -2.08 -0.63
N GLY A 7 2.51 -1.29 0.31
CA GLY A 7 1.25 -0.58 0.11
C GLY A 7 1.44 0.72 -0.69
N SER A 8 0.86 0.81 -1.88
CA SER A 8 0.98 1.99 -2.74
C SER A 8 -0.33 2.31 -3.45
N PRO A 9 -0.53 3.56 -3.92
CA PRO A 9 -1.71 3.91 -4.69
C PRO A 9 -1.80 3.06 -5.97
N ILE A 10 -2.99 2.54 -6.28
CA ILE A 10 -3.20 1.71 -7.49
C ILE A 10 -2.81 2.43 -8.79
N SER A 11 -2.76 3.76 -8.77
CA SER A 11 -2.36 4.59 -9.90
C SER A 11 -0.88 4.45 -10.28
N ILE A 12 -0.05 3.88 -9.42
CA ILE A 12 1.36 3.61 -9.75
C ILE A 12 1.59 2.19 -10.28
N TYR A 13 0.63 1.28 -10.17
CA TYR A 13 0.85 -0.14 -10.46
C TYR A 13 1.34 -0.36 -11.88
N GLY A 14 2.50 -1.01 -12.03
CA GLY A 14 3.14 -1.30 -13.31
C GLY A 14 3.82 -0.11 -13.97
N SER A 15 3.86 1.06 -13.33
CA SER A 15 4.60 2.23 -13.81
C SER A 15 6.11 2.09 -13.58
N GLU A 16 6.90 2.95 -14.22
CA GLU A 16 8.34 3.08 -13.96
C GLU A 16 8.63 3.37 -12.47
N LEU A 17 7.74 4.11 -11.80
CA LEU A 17 7.88 4.41 -10.39
C LEU A 17 7.70 3.15 -9.53
N ASP A 18 6.71 2.30 -9.83
CA ASP A 18 6.49 1.02 -9.11
C ASP A 18 7.70 0.11 -9.22
N LEU A 19 8.25 -0.04 -10.44
CA LEU A 19 9.46 -0.82 -10.69
C LEU A 19 10.68 -0.25 -9.95
N LYS A 20 10.89 1.08 -10.05
CA LYS A 20 11.99 1.77 -9.36
C LYS A 20 11.92 1.57 -7.86
N LEU A 21 10.75 1.81 -7.25
CA LEU A 21 10.59 1.71 -5.81
C LEU A 21 10.70 0.26 -5.34
N THR A 22 10.14 -0.71 -6.07
CA THR A 22 10.31 -2.13 -5.76
C THR A 22 11.79 -2.51 -5.71
N GLY A 23 12.59 -2.12 -6.72
CA GLY A 23 14.03 -2.41 -6.72
C GLY A 23 14.82 -1.71 -5.60
N ILE A 24 14.37 -0.52 -5.16
CA ILE A 24 14.94 0.14 -3.98
C ILE A 24 14.60 -0.66 -2.72
N ILE A 25 13.34 -1.04 -2.55
CA ILE A 25 12.86 -1.80 -1.39
C ILE A 25 13.59 -3.14 -1.29
N GLU A 26 13.73 -3.87 -2.40
CA GLU A 26 14.46 -5.15 -2.44
C GLU A 26 15.92 -4.99 -2.02
N ARG A 27 16.57 -3.88 -2.40
CA ARG A 27 17.97 -3.60 -2.02
C ARG A 27 18.13 -3.21 -0.55
N GLU A 28 17.19 -2.45 0.00
CA GLU A 28 17.19 -2.00 1.40
C GLU A 28 16.79 -3.15 2.36
N PHE A 29 15.87 -4.01 1.93
CA PHE A 29 15.30 -5.10 2.72
C PHE A 29 15.69 -6.47 2.16
N ARG A 30 16.99 -6.72 1.98
CA ARG A 30 17.52 -7.94 1.31
C ARG A 30 17.07 -9.27 1.93
N ASP A 31 16.77 -9.27 3.22
CA ASP A 31 16.35 -10.46 3.98
C ASP A 31 14.81 -10.63 4.01
N TRP A 32 14.09 -9.80 3.26
CA TRP A 32 12.63 -9.79 3.20
C TRP A 32 12.14 -10.13 1.80
N GLU A 33 11.08 -10.92 1.74
CA GLU A 33 10.30 -11.14 0.53
C GLU A 33 9.26 -10.01 0.39
N ILE A 34 9.22 -9.36 -0.77
CA ILE A 34 8.31 -8.24 -1.00
C ILE A 34 6.95 -8.75 -1.48
N GLU A 35 5.91 -8.47 -0.69
CA GLU A 35 4.52 -8.74 -1.03
C GLU A 35 3.91 -7.49 -1.67
N ASN A 36 3.92 -7.42 -3.01
CA ASN A 36 3.40 -6.28 -3.77
C ASN A 36 1.93 -6.55 -4.20
N PRO A 37 0.95 -5.72 -3.82
CA PRO A 37 -0.47 -5.87 -4.19
C PRO A 37 -0.75 -5.84 -5.70
N ASN A 38 0.19 -5.35 -6.52
CA ASN A 38 0.10 -5.39 -7.99
C ASN A 38 0.29 -6.81 -8.58
N GLN A 39 0.66 -7.81 -7.78
CA GLN A 39 0.79 -9.19 -8.25
C GLN A 39 -0.56 -9.80 -8.65
N GLN A 40 -0.57 -10.61 -9.72
CA GLN A 40 -1.79 -11.23 -10.26
C GLN A 40 -2.59 -12.03 -9.21
N LYS A 41 -1.91 -12.72 -8.28
CA LYS A 41 -2.54 -13.48 -7.19
C LYS A 41 -3.48 -12.61 -6.32
N HIS A 42 -3.16 -11.33 -6.15
CA HIS A 42 -3.96 -10.41 -5.35
C HIS A 42 -5.16 -9.86 -6.12
N LYS A 43 -4.99 -9.64 -7.43
CA LYS A 43 -6.12 -9.32 -8.31
C LYS A 43 -7.16 -10.43 -8.28
N ASP A 44 -6.71 -11.69 -8.39
CA ASP A 44 -7.61 -12.84 -8.37
C ASP A 44 -8.28 -13.02 -7.00
N GLY A 45 -7.50 -12.90 -5.92
CA GLY A 45 -8.02 -12.95 -4.55
C GLY A 45 -9.06 -11.88 -4.26
N TYR A 46 -8.79 -10.63 -4.65
CA TYR A 46 -9.74 -9.52 -4.51
C TYR A 46 -11.05 -9.79 -5.26
N GLN A 47 -10.99 -10.25 -6.51
CA GLN A 47 -12.20 -10.52 -7.30
C GLN A 47 -13.00 -11.70 -6.73
N LEU A 48 -12.32 -12.75 -6.25
CA LEU A 48 -12.96 -13.88 -5.58
C LEU A 48 -13.73 -13.42 -4.34
N TRP A 49 -13.10 -12.64 -3.47
CA TRP A 49 -13.76 -12.08 -2.28
C TRP A 49 -14.91 -11.15 -2.65
N LYS A 50 -14.71 -10.25 -3.61
CA LYS A 50 -15.76 -9.35 -4.08
C LYS A 50 -16.98 -10.11 -4.61
N ARG A 51 -16.78 -11.20 -5.36
CA ARG A 51 -17.86 -12.05 -5.86
C ARG A 51 -18.60 -12.77 -4.75
N ASN A 52 -17.87 -13.28 -3.75
CA ASN A 52 -18.45 -14.12 -2.71
C ASN A 52 -19.10 -13.32 -1.57
N THR A 53 -18.59 -12.13 -1.25
CA THR A 53 -19.00 -11.35 -0.06
C THR A 53 -19.44 -9.93 -0.37
N GLY A 54 -19.26 -9.46 -1.61
CA GLY A 54 -19.42 -8.05 -1.98
C GLY A 54 -18.27 -7.14 -1.49
N ARG A 55 -17.33 -7.66 -0.68
CA ARG A 55 -16.25 -6.89 -0.03
C ARG A 55 -14.88 -7.40 -0.46
N GLY A 56 -14.40 -6.92 -1.61
CA GLY A 56 -13.10 -7.32 -2.15
C GLY A 56 -11.91 -6.93 -1.27
N MET A 57 -11.96 -5.78 -0.58
CA MET A 57 -10.86 -5.32 0.27
C MET A 57 -10.60 -6.23 1.48
N ASP A 58 -11.62 -6.94 1.97
CA ASP A 58 -11.47 -7.87 3.11
C ASP A 58 -10.43 -8.96 2.83
N TYR A 59 -10.18 -9.29 1.56
CA TYR A 59 -9.09 -10.18 1.13
C TYR A 59 -7.74 -9.74 1.71
N TYR A 60 -7.37 -8.46 1.62
CA TYR A 60 -6.07 -7.99 2.08
C TYR A 60 -5.94 -8.11 3.60
N PHE A 61 -6.98 -7.71 4.33
CA PHE A 61 -7.00 -7.74 5.79
C PHE A 61 -7.11 -9.13 6.39
N ARG A 62 -7.66 -10.11 5.66
CA ARG A 62 -7.84 -11.47 6.15
C ARG A 62 -6.82 -12.47 5.63
N GLU A 63 -6.28 -12.25 4.43
CA GLU A 63 -5.42 -13.24 3.76
C GLU A 63 -3.99 -12.76 3.51
N VAL A 64 -3.76 -11.45 3.36
CA VAL A 64 -2.45 -10.92 2.93
C VAL A 64 -1.70 -10.32 4.11
N LEU A 65 -2.21 -9.24 4.70
CA LEU A 65 -1.55 -8.50 5.78
C LEU A 65 -1.25 -9.35 7.03
N PRO A 66 -2.12 -10.30 7.46
CA PRO A 66 -1.80 -11.16 8.59
C PRO A 66 -0.51 -11.98 8.40
N LYS A 67 -0.19 -12.34 7.15
CA LYS A 67 0.97 -13.15 6.76
C LYS A 67 2.24 -12.30 6.53
N CYS A 68 2.14 -10.97 6.63
CA CYS A 68 3.26 -10.06 6.50
C CYS A 68 3.88 -9.74 7.87
N ASP A 69 5.20 -9.53 7.91
CA ASP A 69 5.96 -9.20 9.13
C ASP A 69 6.17 -7.69 9.31
N GLY A 70 5.81 -6.89 8.30
CA GLY A 70 5.94 -5.44 8.28
C GLY A 70 5.37 -4.87 6.99
N GLY A 71 5.36 -3.54 6.87
CA GLY A 71 4.87 -2.88 5.66
C GLY A 71 5.64 -1.61 5.33
N ILE A 72 5.84 -1.36 4.05
CA ILE A 72 6.41 -0.13 3.52
C ILE A 72 5.37 0.53 2.62
N PHE A 73 5.17 1.82 2.79
CA PHE A 73 4.02 2.49 2.21
C PHE A 73 4.41 3.76 1.46
N LEU A 74 3.83 3.93 0.28
CA LEU A 74 4.01 5.11 -0.55
C LEU A 74 2.80 6.04 -0.40
N PRO A 75 2.97 7.26 0.13
CA PRO A 75 1.95 8.31 0.08
C PRO A 75 1.75 8.84 -1.35
N PHE A 76 0.75 9.69 -1.57
CA PHE A 76 0.66 10.52 -2.78
C PHE A 76 1.80 11.55 -2.85
N ARG A 77 2.00 12.17 -4.02
CA ARG A 77 3.09 13.17 -4.24
C ARG A 77 3.02 14.35 -3.26
N ASP A 78 1.84 14.69 -2.74
CA ASP A 78 1.62 15.72 -1.73
C ASP A 78 1.91 15.24 -0.28
N GLY A 79 2.42 14.02 -0.12
CA GLY A 79 2.72 13.39 1.16
C GLY A 79 1.49 12.87 1.91
N LYS A 80 0.29 12.95 1.32
CA LYS A 80 -0.96 12.47 1.91
C LYS A 80 -1.15 10.99 1.67
N TRP A 81 -1.76 10.30 2.61
CA TRP A 81 -1.94 8.85 2.55
C TRP A 81 -3.37 8.53 2.10
N GLY A 82 -3.50 7.78 1.01
CA GLY A 82 -4.81 7.28 0.59
C GLY A 82 -5.42 6.39 1.68
N VAL A 83 -6.74 6.44 1.83
CA VAL A 83 -7.46 5.75 2.91
C VAL A 83 -7.18 4.24 2.95
N GLY A 84 -7.03 3.61 1.79
CA GLY A 84 -6.66 2.19 1.68
C GLY A 84 -5.25 1.92 2.21
N VAL A 85 -4.26 2.61 1.65
CA VAL A 85 -2.85 2.52 2.05
C VAL A 85 -2.67 2.82 3.54
N PHE A 86 -3.36 3.84 4.05
CA PHE A 86 -3.35 4.18 5.48
C PHE A 86 -3.97 3.07 6.34
N GLY A 87 -5.11 2.51 5.92
CA GLY A 87 -5.78 1.43 6.64
C GLY A 87 -4.94 0.15 6.73
N GLU A 88 -4.24 -0.20 5.66
CA GLU A 88 -3.29 -1.33 5.63
C GLU A 88 -2.11 -1.10 6.57
N CYS A 89 -1.56 0.12 6.58
CA CYS A 89 -0.50 0.53 7.52
C CYS A 89 -0.97 0.48 8.97
N GLU A 90 -2.16 1.00 9.26
CA GLU A 90 -2.74 0.95 10.59
C GLU A 90 -2.96 -0.49 11.07
N PHE A 91 -3.41 -1.38 10.19
CA PHE A 91 -3.60 -2.79 10.50
C PHE A 91 -2.30 -3.46 10.96
N LEU A 92 -1.21 -3.32 10.18
CA LEU A 92 0.08 -3.91 10.56
C LEU A 92 0.62 -3.29 11.85
N ARG A 93 0.47 -1.97 12.03
CA ARG A 93 0.94 -1.28 13.23
C ARG A 93 0.20 -1.73 14.50
N LYS A 94 -1.11 -2.01 14.40
CA LYS A 94 -1.92 -2.51 15.53
C LYS A 94 -1.40 -3.85 16.05
N ASP A 95 -0.81 -4.66 15.17
CA ASP A 95 -0.14 -5.93 15.50
C ASP A 95 1.34 -5.75 15.90
N ALA A 96 1.75 -4.52 16.24
CA ALA A 96 3.13 -4.15 16.59
C ALA A 96 4.18 -4.47 15.50
N LYS A 97 3.75 -4.63 14.24
CA LYS A 97 4.66 -4.85 13.12
C LYS A 97 5.31 -3.53 12.69
N PRO A 98 6.61 -3.53 12.30
CA PRO A 98 7.28 -2.34 11.83
C PRO A 98 6.66 -1.85 10.52
N VAL A 99 6.50 -0.53 10.44
CA VAL A 99 5.95 0.15 9.27
C VAL A 99 6.88 1.28 8.83
N TRP A 100 7.14 1.36 7.53
CA TRP A 100 8.00 2.36 6.90
C TRP A 100 7.21 3.19 5.90
N GLU A 101 7.66 4.42 5.69
CA GLU A 101 7.24 5.29 4.59
C GLU A 101 8.37 5.36 3.57
N ILE A 102 8.02 5.20 2.30
CA ILE A 102 8.91 5.45 1.16
C ILE A 102 8.41 6.64 0.36
N THR A 103 9.30 7.56 0.01
CA THR A 103 8.99 8.70 -0.86
C THR A 103 9.11 8.33 -2.34
N HIS A 104 8.59 9.15 -3.25
CA HIS A 104 8.75 8.95 -4.71
C HIS A 104 10.22 8.99 -5.18
N ASN A 105 11.11 9.53 -4.36
CA ASN A 105 12.55 9.53 -4.59
C ASN A 105 13.25 8.29 -4.01
N GLY A 106 12.53 7.42 -3.32
CA GLY A 106 13.06 6.19 -2.73
C GLY A 106 13.67 6.37 -1.34
N VAL A 107 13.48 7.52 -0.70
CA VAL A 107 13.90 7.71 0.70
C VAL A 107 12.98 6.92 1.60
N VAL A 108 13.55 5.99 2.37
CA VAL A 108 12.84 5.13 3.32
C VAL A 108 13.00 5.69 4.73
N SER A 109 11.92 5.76 5.49
CA SER A 109 11.93 6.20 6.89
C SER A 109 10.99 5.35 7.74
N LEU A 110 11.42 5.01 8.96
CA LEU A 110 10.56 4.29 9.89
C LEU A 110 9.46 5.22 10.41
N VAL A 111 8.21 4.74 10.42
CA VAL A 111 7.07 5.49 10.94
C VAL A 111 7.05 5.39 12.47
N ILE A 112 7.70 6.35 13.13
CA ILE A 112 7.76 6.45 14.59
C ILE A 112 6.74 7.44 15.18
N PHE A 113 6.40 8.50 14.45
CA PHE A 113 5.45 9.54 14.90
C PHE A 113 4.06 9.31 14.31
N TRP A 114 3.32 8.35 14.89
CA TRP A 114 2.03 7.91 14.37
C TRP A 114 0.97 9.03 14.24
N GLU A 115 0.89 9.93 15.22
CA GLU A 115 -0.07 11.03 15.17
C GLU A 115 0.20 12.01 14.02
N THR A 116 1.44 12.11 13.55
CA THR A 116 1.79 12.89 12.35
C THR A 116 1.32 12.19 11.07
N VAL A 117 1.42 10.86 11.02
CA VAL A 117 0.92 10.08 9.87
C VAL A 117 -0.60 10.13 9.79
N LYS A 118 -1.30 9.96 10.92
CA LYS A 118 -2.77 10.09 11.00
C LYS A 118 -3.29 11.41 10.42
N LYS A 119 -2.65 12.54 10.72
CA LYS A 119 -3.03 13.86 10.17
C LYS A 119 -2.85 13.99 8.65
N ARG A 120 -2.13 13.05 8.03
CA ARG A 120 -1.94 12.98 6.58
C ARG A 120 -2.87 11.96 5.90
N ALA A 121 -3.62 11.18 6.66
CA ALA A 121 -4.61 10.26 6.12
C ALA A 121 -5.75 11.03 5.45
N LEU A 122 -6.13 10.57 4.25
CA LEU A 122 -7.21 11.14 3.46
C LEU A 122 -8.53 10.42 3.75
N SER A 123 -9.64 11.10 3.48
CA SER A 123 -10.95 10.48 3.36
C SER A 123 -11.03 9.57 2.11
N VAL A 124 -12.14 8.82 2.01
CA VAL A 124 -12.44 8.02 0.83
C VAL A 124 -12.58 8.91 -0.40
N GLU A 125 -13.32 10.01 -0.30
CA GLU A 125 -13.60 10.96 -1.37
C GLU A 125 -12.31 11.62 -1.85
N GLU A 126 -11.47 12.09 -0.92
CA GLU A 126 -10.17 12.70 -1.23
C GLU A 126 -9.19 11.74 -1.89
N THR A 127 -9.23 10.46 -1.47
CA THR A 127 -8.45 9.39 -2.09
C THR A 127 -8.94 9.14 -3.51
N ARG A 128 -10.26 9.02 -3.71
CA ARG A 128 -10.86 8.78 -5.03
C ARG A 128 -10.54 9.91 -6.00
N ALA A 129 -10.58 11.17 -5.56
CA ALA A 129 -10.25 12.32 -6.40
C ALA A 129 -8.79 12.34 -6.88
N ARG A 130 -7.87 11.66 -6.17
CA ARG A 130 -6.46 11.52 -6.59
C ARG A 130 -6.21 10.28 -7.43
N VAL A 131 -7.06 9.27 -7.33
CA VAL A 131 -6.89 7.99 -8.01
C VAL A 131 -7.68 7.93 -9.30
N TYR A 132 -8.84 8.58 -9.39
CA TYR A 132 -9.76 8.45 -10.52
C TYR A 132 -10.02 9.79 -11.21
N GLY A 133 -10.05 9.77 -12.53
CA GLY A 133 -10.48 10.89 -13.35
C GLY A 133 -12.00 11.05 -13.35
N ALA A 134 -12.48 12.12 -13.99
CA ALA A 134 -13.93 12.37 -14.11
C ALA A 134 -14.67 11.25 -14.88
N ASP A 135 -13.96 10.50 -15.72
CA ASP A 135 -14.46 9.33 -16.45
C ASP A 135 -14.44 8.02 -15.63
N GLY A 136 -14.03 8.09 -14.36
CA GLY A 136 -13.93 6.95 -13.45
C GLY A 136 -12.74 6.03 -13.72
N LYS A 137 -11.86 6.37 -14.66
CA LYS A 137 -10.63 5.61 -14.90
C LYS A 137 -9.53 6.01 -13.93
N VAL A 138 -8.61 5.08 -13.67
CA VAL A 138 -7.45 5.35 -12.83
C VAL A 138 -6.57 6.40 -13.53
N LEU A 139 -6.25 7.47 -12.81
CA LEU A 139 -5.25 8.45 -13.21
C LEU A 139 -3.88 7.79 -13.09
N VAL A 140 -3.28 7.42 -14.22
CA VAL A 140 -1.93 6.83 -14.23
C VAL A 140 -0.91 7.91 -13.90
N TYR A 141 0.09 7.53 -13.10
CA TYR A 141 1.16 8.40 -12.62
C TYR A 141 2.11 8.93 -13.69
#